data_AF-G2EFE9-F1
#
_entry.id   AF-G2EFE9-F1
#
_cell.length_a   1.000
_cell.length_b   1.000
_cell.length_c   1.000
_cell.angle_alpha   90.00
_cell.angle_beta   90.00
_cell.angle_gamma   90.00
#
_symmetry.space_group_name_H-M   'P 1'
#
loop_
_entity.id
_entity.type
_entity.pdbx_description
1 polymer ?
#
loop_
_entity_poly.entity_id
_entity_poly.type
_entity_poly.pdbx_seq_one_letter_code
_entity_poly.pdbx_strand_id
1 'polypeptide(L)'
;MRNIIVLVFVLFGFTLFGQEKVIKKPEYVIIANNEIITKEKLDEYGKEGLIQGMHKGVTQDERDKLAEKFGSQIGDREFIMKIDILTEKEKLKVKIT
;
A
#
# COMPACT_ATOMS: atom_id res chain seq x y z
N MET A 1 24.78 -36.25 33.96
CA MET A 1 23.75 -36.32 32.90
C MET A 1 22.70 -35.22 33.00
N ARG A 2 22.14 -34.92 34.19
CA ARG A 2 21.15 -33.82 34.39
C ARG A 2 21.61 -32.44 33.89
N ASN A 3 22.88 -32.09 34.10
CA ASN A 3 23.40 -30.77 33.72
C ASN A 3 23.66 -30.62 32.21
N ILE A 4 23.84 -31.74 31.49
CA ILE A 4 24.04 -31.72 30.03
C ILE A 4 22.72 -31.42 29.32
N ILE A 5 21.60 -31.90 29.85
CA ILE A 5 20.26 -31.64 29.31
C ILE A 5 19.93 -30.14 29.38
N VAL A 6 20.29 -29.50 30.49
CA VAL A 6 20.10 -28.04 30.66
C VAL A 6 20.92 -27.25 29.64
N LEU A 7 22.16 -27.69 29.37
CA LEU A 7 23.04 -27.05 28.39
C LEU A 7 22.45 -27.12 26.96
N VAL A 8 21.90 -28.27 26.57
CA VAL A 8 21.26 -28.46 25.26
C VAL A 8 20.03 -27.55 25.13
N PHE A 9 19.20 -27.44 26.17
CA PHE A 9 18.03 -26.56 26.17
C PHE A 9 18.39 -25.07 26.04
N VAL A 10 19.48 -24.63 26.69
CA VAL A 10 19.96 -23.25 26.58
C VAL A 10 20.47 -22.95 25.17
N LEU A 11 21.18 -23.90 24.53
CA LEU A 11 21.72 -23.71 23.19
C LEU A 11 20.64 -23.68 22.09
N PHE A 12 19.53 -24.42 22.26
CA PHE A 12 18.40 -24.38 21.32
C PHE A 12 17.60 -23.07 21.38
N GLY A 13 17.57 -22.39 22.52
CA GLY A 13 16.83 -21.12 22.69
C GLY A 13 17.29 -19.99 21.77
N PHE A 14 18.54 -20.01 21.31
CA PHE A 14 19.10 -18.99 20.41
C PHE A 14 18.71 -19.16 18.93
N THR A 15 18.11 -20.28 18.53
CA THR A 15 17.67 -20.49 17.14
C THR A 15 16.31 -19.86 16.82
N LEU A 16 15.64 -19.28 17.83
CA LEU A 16 14.33 -18.63 17.73
C LEU A 16 14.40 -17.12 17.46
N PHE A 17 15.59 -16.52 17.32
CA PHE A 17 15.68 -15.14 16.85
C PHE A 17 15.24 -15.11 15.39
N GLY A 18 14.01 -14.63 15.21
CA GLY A 18 13.26 -14.69 13.97
C GLY A 18 14.09 -14.18 12.80
N GLN A 19 14.02 -14.92 11.69
CA GLN A 19 14.43 -14.40 10.40
C GLN A 19 13.66 -13.09 10.19
N GLU A 20 14.34 -11.94 10.35
CA GLU A 20 13.89 -10.67 9.82
C GLU A 20 13.91 -10.80 8.29
N LYS A 21 12.92 -11.51 7.75
CA LYS A 21 12.61 -11.42 6.34
C LYS A 21 12.20 -9.97 6.16
N VAL A 22 13.06 -9.20 5.49
CA VAL A 22 12.71 -7.88 5.00
C VAL A 22 11.53 -8.08 4.06
N ILE A 23 10.32 -7.93 4.60
CA ILE A 23 9.08 -7.93 3.83
C ILE A 23 9.18 -6.68 2.97
N LYS A 24 9.61 -6.85 1.71
CA LYS A 24 9.56 -5.77 0.74
C LYS A 24 8.11 -5.36 0.62
N LYS A 25 7.83 -4.09 0.89
CA LYS A 25 6.48 -3.54 0.69
C LYS A 25 6.10 -3.82 -0.76
N PRO A 26 4.87 -4.27 -1.02
CA PRO A 26 4.41 -4.45 -2.37
C PRO A 26 4.58 -3.13 -3.13
N GLU A 27 5.01 -3.19 -4.38
CA GLU A 27 5.01 -2.02 -5.25
C GLU A 27 3.56 -1.74 -5.65
N TYR A 28 3.12 -0.50 -5.43
CA TYR A 28 1.77 -0.06 -5.69
C TYR A 28 1.75 0.93 -6.85
N VAL A 29 0.78 0.75 -7.74
CA VAL A 29 0.37 1.79 -8.69
C VAL A 29 -0.71 2.60 -8.01
N ILE A 30 -0.43 3.88 -7.79
CA ILE A 30 -1.36 4.80 -7.14
C ILE A 30 -2.19 5.45 -8.24
N ILE A 31 -3.51 5.26 -8.19
CA ILE A 31 -4.44 5.81 -9.16
C ILE A 31 -5.37 6.76 -8.43
N ALA A 32 -5.38 8.01 -8.85
CA ALA A 32 -6.28 9.02 -8.33
C ALA A 32 -6.97 9.73 -9.49
N ASN A 33 -8.27 9.96 -9.38
CA ASN A 33 -9.07 10.57 -10.43
C ASN A 33 -8.81 9.97 -11.84
N ASN A 34 -8.72 8.64 -11.92
CA ASN A 34 -8.48 7.94 -13.18
C ASN A 34 -7.13 8.26 -13.86
N GLU A 35 -6.12 8.71 -13.11
CA GLU A 35 -4.74 8.96 -13.54
C GLU A 35 -3.75 8.27 -12.59
N ILE A 36 -2.63 7.78 -13.13
CA ILE A 36 -1.52 7.27 -12.31
C ILE A 36 -0.76 8.45 -11.74
N ILE A 37 -0.61 8.49 -10.41
CA ILE A 37 0.08 9.55 -9.69
C ILE A 37 1.32 9.02 -8.98
N THR A 38 2.29 9.91 -8.72
CA THR A 38 3.44 9.59 -7.88
C THR A 38 3.10 9.70 -6.41
N LYS A 39 3.98 9.17 -5.57
CA LYS A 39 3.87 9.33 -4.13
C LYS A 39 3.97 10.80 -3.70
N GLU A 40 4.75 11.64 -4.39
CA GLU A 40 4.81 13.07 -4.04
C GLU A 40 3.47 13.75 -4.28
N LYS A 41 2.80 13.50 -5.41
CA LYS A 41 1.46 14.05 -5.68
C LYS A 41 0.42 13.56 -4.67
N LEU A 42 0.52 12.30 -4.24
CA LEU A 42 -0.34 11.78 -3.18
C LEU A 42 -0.14 12.55 -1.87
N ASP A 43 1.12 12.81 -1.49
CA ASP A 43 1.45 13.58 -0.29
C ASP A 43 0.96 15.04 -0.41
N GLU A 44 1.04 15.65 -1.60
CA GLU A 44 0.46 16.98 -1.87
C GLU A 44 -1.05 17.00 -1.64
N TYR A 45 -1.79 16.05 -2.23
CA TYR A 45 -3.24 15.93 -2.00
C TYR A 45 -3.60 15.66 -0.53
N GLY A 46 -2.75 14.93 0.19
CA GLY A 46 -2.88 14.73 1.64
C GLY A 46 -2.73 16.03 2.42
N LYS A 47 -1.72 16.86 2.09
CA LYS A 47 -1.50 18.17 2.73
C LYS A 47 -2.60 19.18 2.44
N GLU A 48 -3.15 19.14 1.22
CA GLU A 48 -4.27 19.98 0.82
C GLU A 48 -5.61 19.51 1.40
N GLY A 49 -5.65 18.38 2.11
CA GLY A 49 -6.87 17.82 2.69
C GLY A 49 -7.86 17.32 1.63
N LEU A 50 -7.37 16.95 0.44
CA LEU A 50 -8.20 16.57 -0.70
C LEU A 50 -8.50 15.09 -0.78
N ILE A 51 -7.84 14.25 0.02
CA ILE A 51 -8.06 12.81 0.04
C ILE A 51 -9.35 12.53 0.81
N GLN A 52 -10.36 12.03 0.11
CA GLN A 52 -11.62 11.57 0.69
C GLN A 52 -11.51 10.12 1.18
N GLY A 53 -10.79 9.28 0.42
CA GLY A 53 -10.67 7.85 0.69
C GLY A 53 -9.43 7.24 0.05
N MET A 54 -8.94 6.17 0.67
CA MET A 54 -7.80 5.39 0.17
C MET A 54 -8.13 3.91 0.25
N HIS A 55 -8.19 3.26 -0.91
CA HIS A 55 -8.48 1.84 -1.05
C HIS A 55 -7.22 1.10 -1.50
N LYS A 56 -6.76 0.16 -0.68
CA LYS A 56 -5.53 -0.62 -0.93
C LYS A 56 -5.85 -1.92 -1.66
N GLY A 57 -6.42 -1.77 -2.85
CA GLY A 57 -6.88 -2.87 -3.69
C GLY A 57 -8.08 -2.44 -4.52
N VAL A 58 -8.28 -3.11 -5.63
CA VAL A 58 -9.42 -2.95 -6.53
C VAL A 58 -10.00 -4.31 -6.86
N THR A 59 -11.24 -4.33 -7.31
CA THR A 59 -11.86 -5.57 -7.83
C THR A 59 -11.19 -6.03 -9.12
N GLN A 60 -11.37 -7.31 -9.50
CA GLN A 60 -10.80 -7.84 -10.74
C GLN A 60 -11.33 -7.08 -11.97
N ASP A 61 -12.63 -6.79 -12.02
CA ASP A 61 -13.24 -6.01 -13.11
C ASP A 61 -12.66 -4.58 -13.21
N GLU A 62 -12.39 -3.94 -12.07
CA GLU A 62 -11.75 -2.62 -12.05
C GLU A 62 -10.29 -2.71 -12.50
N ARG A 63 -9.57 -3.75 -12.08
CA ARG A 63 -8.20 -4.01 -12.53
C ARG A 63 -8.15 -4.20 -14.04
N ASP A 64 -9.07 -4.97 -14.61
CA ASP A 64 -9.09 -5.23 -16.05
C ASP A 64 -9.37 -3.95 -16.84
N LYS A 65 -10.32 -3.12 -16.40
CA LYS A 65 -10.57 -1.79 -16.98
C LYS A 65 -9.36 -0.85 -16.90
N LEU A 66 -8.65 -0.88 -15.77
CA LEU A 66 -7.47 -0.07 -15.57
C LEU A 66 -6.30 -0.59 -16.41
N ALA A 67 -6.15 -1.91 -16.55
CA ALA A 67 -5.16 -2.53 -17.41
C ALA A 67 -5.42 -2.23 -18.90
N GLU A 68 -6.67 -2.19 -19.34
CA GLU A 68 -7.02 -1.70 -20.69
C GLU A 68 -6.58 -0.25 -20.90
N LYS A 69 -6.74 0.60 -19.87
CA LYS A 69 -6.43 2.04 -19.95
C LYS A 69 -4.94 2.36 -19.85
N PHE A 70 -4.21 1.66 -18.99
CA PHE A 70 -2.82 1.97 -18.64
C PHE A 70 -1.81 0.91 -19.10
N GLY A 71 -2.29 -0.21 -19.64
CA GLY A 71 -1.49 -1.25 -20.27
C GLY A 71 -0.39 -1.78 -19.35
N SER A 72 0.85 -1.65 -19.82
CA SER A 72 2.05 -2.15 -19.14
C SER A 72 2.36 -1.48 -17.80
N GLN A 73 1.75 -0.34 -17.50
CA GLN A 73 1.99 0.39 -16.24
C GLN A 73 1.28 -0.20 -15.02
N ILE A 74 0.41 -1.20 -15.21
CA ILE A 74 -0.30 -1.88 -14.11
C ILE A 74 0.21 -3.31 -13.87
N GLY A 75 0.93 -3.87 -14.84
CA GLY A 75 1.64 -5.15 -14.72
C GLY A 75 0.82 -6.35 -14.20
N ASP A 76 1.49 -7.50 -14.11
CA ASP A 76 0.89 -8.72 -13.54
C ASP A 76 1.06 -8.83 -12.02
N ARG A 77 1.88 -7.95 -11.40
CA ARG A 77 2.33 -8.10 -10.00
C ARG A 77 2.20 -6.84 -9.16
N GLU A 78 1.61 -5.77 -9.68
CA GLU A 78 1.49 -4.51 -8.97
C GLU A 78 0.13 -4.41 -8.28
N PHE A 79 0.13 -4.00 -7.02
CA PHE A 79 -1.10 -3.77 -6.28
C PHE A 79 -1.63 -2.38 -6.66
N ILE A 80 -2.90 -2.29 -7.04
CA ILE A 80 -3.50 -0.99 -7.37
C ILE A 80 -4.02 -0.35 -6.08
N MET A 81 -3.58 0.87 -5.81
CA MET A 81 -4.12 1.71 -4.75
C MET A 81 -4.99 2.80 -5.37
N LYS A 82 -6.29 2.79 -5.07
CA LYS A 82 -7.25 3.76 -5.58
C LYS A 82 -7.47 4.86 -4.55
N ILE A 83 -7.31 6.10 -4.97
CA ILE A 83 -7.47 7.30 -4.15
C ILE A 83 -8.68 8.07 -4.64
N ASP A 84 -9.65 8.27 -3.74
CA ASP A 84 -10.79 9.13 -4.00
C ASP A 84 -10.41 10.56 -3.58
N ILE A 85 -10.42 11.47 -4.55
CA ILE A 85 -10.10 12.88 -4.34
C ILE A 85 -11.40 13.69 -4.34
N LEU A 86 -11.51 14.63 -3.40
CA LEU A 86 -12.57 15.62 -3.34
C LEU A 86 -12.63 16.42 -4.65
N THR A 87 -13.80 16.39 -5.29
CA THR A 87 -14.05 17.17 -6.50
C THR A 87 -14.03 18.67 -6.18
N GLU A 88 -13.78 19.52 -7.18
CA GLU A 88 -13.78 20.98 -6.98
C GLU A 88 -15.08 21.51 -6.35
N LYS A 89 -16.21 20.86 -6.65
CA LYS A 89 -17.51 21.18 -6.07
C LYS A 89 -17.58 20.90 -4.57
N GLU A 90 -16.87 19.89 -4.10
CA GLU A 90 -16.79 19.53 -2.67
C GLU A 90 -15.73 20.36 -1.95
N LYS A 91 -14.63 20.72 -2.63
CA LYS A 91 -13.62 21.68 -2.12
C LYS A 91 -14.26 23.02 -1.73
N LEU A 92 -15.23 23.49 -2.54
CA LEU A 92 -15.97 24.73 -2.26
C LEU A 92 -16.83 24.64 -1.00
N LYS A 93 -17.41 23.48 -0.68
CA LYS A 93 -18.19 23.30 0.56
C LYS A 93 -17.32 23.32 1.81
N VAL A 94 -16.13 22.73 1.76
CA VAL A 94 -15.19 22.68 2.89
C VAL A 94 -14.57 24.06 3.17
N LYS A 95 -14.33 24.89 2.15
CA LYS A 95 -13.78 26.25 2.33
C LYS A 95 -14.77 27.29 2.89
N ILE A 96 -16.07 27.01 2.85
CA ILE A 96 -17.13 27.96 3.24
C ILE A 96 -17.69 27.63 4.65
N THR A 97 -17.19 26.57 5.30
CA THR A 97 -17.49 26.24 6.70
C THR A 97 -16.31 26.59 7.58
#